data_AF-A0A0P1MYJ6-F1
#
_entry.id   AF-A0A0P1MYJ6-F1
#
_cell.length_a   1.000
_cell.length_b   1.000
_cell.length_c   1.000
_cell.angle_alpha   90.00
_cell.angle_beta   90.00
_cell.angle_gamma   90.00
#
_symmetry.space_group_name_H-M   'P 1'
#
loop_
_entity.id
_entity.type
_entity.pdbx_description
1 polymer ?
#
loop_
_entity_poly.entity_id
_entity_poly.type
_entity_poly.pdbx_seq_one_letter_code
_entity_poly.pdbx_strand_id
1 'polypeptide(L)'
;MFSIFALTTISFSNSFKFSKYAGDFLNIGVGGRALGMGGAFTSIANDVTAGYWNPAGLAEISNSQIILMHDERFAGIVNYDYIAFAFKPSNSYSLAISLIRIGVDDIPFTENAFFDNNGNGIFDPDVDRLDPERFSFVSSSDWVGIFSLGKISDGKLSIGGNVKLIYRKIEKNNGIGIGFDFGVKYKISNFAIGAVLKDATSTLVAWNTGRNELIAPSLSTGISREFQILWGKFTPAIDLILRFEGRKRTAFLGTNFLSADFNIGAEYTFKEIISIRTGLTENKEFTLGTGLKLNRLDIDYSFAKFNSELGNTHRISVKFTII
;
A
#
# COMPACT_ATOMS: atom_id res chain seq x y z
N MET A 1 44.02 -14.22 -42.45
CA MET A 1 44.53 -13.15 -41.57
C MET A 1 43.31 -12.56 -40.84
N PHE A 2 42.96 -13.14 -39.68
CA PHE A 2 41.79 -12.72 -38.89
C PHE A 2 42.24 -11.65 -37.89
N SER A 3 41.68 -10.43 -37.99
CA SER A 3 41.84 -9.42 -36.96
C SER A 3 40.74 -9.57 -35.91
N ILE A 4 41.17 -9.77 -34.67
CA ILE A 4 40.33 -9.92 -33.48
C ILE A 4 39.92 -8.52 -33.01
N PHE A 5 38.62 -8.25 -32.94
CA PHE A 5 38.07 -7.10 -32.22
C PHE A 5 37.98 -7.45 -30.73
N ALA A 6 38.74 -6.75 -29.89
CA ALA A 6 38.63 -6.83 -28.45
C ALA A 6 37.46 -5.95 -27.97
N LEU A 7 36.45 -6.57 -27.36
CA LEU A 7 35.33 -5.88 -26.73
C LEU A 7 35.72 -5.56 -25.28
N THR A 8 35.94 -4.30 -24.97
CA THR A 8 36.21 -3.83 -23.60
C THR A 8 34.91 -3.79 -22.80
N THR A 9 34.81 -4.62 -21.77
CA THR A 9 33.72 -4.57 -20.78
C THR A 9 33.99 -3.47 -19.77
N ILE A 10 33.28 -2.35 -19.87
CA ILE A 10 33.25 -1.34 -18.82
C ILE A 10 32.43 -1.90 -17.65
N SER A 11 33.11 -2.29 -16.58
CA SER A 11 32.46 -2.71 -15.33
C SER A 11 32.11 -1.47 -14.53
N PHE A 12 30.83 -1.08 -14.50
CA PHE A 12 30.30 -0.12 -13.54
C PHE A 12 30.08 -0.82 -12.20
N SER A 13 31.02 -0.68 -11.27
CA SER A 13 30.91 -1.15 -9.88
C SER A 13 30.14 -0.14 -9.00
N ASN A 14 28.88 0.12 -9.34
CA ASN A 14 27.95 0.65 -8.35
C ASN A 14 27.26 -0.54 -7.68
N SER A 15 27.63 -0.83 -6.44
CA SER A 15 26.91 -1.81 -5.62
C SER A 15 25.52 -1.27 -5.32
N PHE A 16 24.55 -1.60 -6.17
CA PHE A 16 23.14 -1.38 -5.92
C PHE A 16 22.74 -2.21 -4.70
N LYS A 17 22.70 -1.57 -3.53
CA LYS A 17 22.24 -2.20 -2.30
C LYS A 17 20.76 -1.88 -2.14
N PHE A 18 19.93 -2.92 -2.01
CA PHE A 18 18.53 -2.73 -1.64
C PHE A 18 18.46 -1.95 -0.33
N SER A 19 17.69 -0.86 -0.33
CA SER A 19 17.49 -0.06 0.87
C SER A 19 16.36 -0.71 1.66
N LYS A 20 16.67 -1.22 2.85
CA LYS A 20 15.67 -1.84 3.72
C LYS A 20 14.58 -0.82 4.02
N TYR A 21 13.32 -1.24 3.92
CA TYR A 21 12.15 -0.42 4.23
C TYR A 21 11.90 0.75 3.27
N ALA A 22 12.63 0.86 2.16
CA ALA A 22 12.44 1.94 1.20
C ALA A 22 11.03 1.96 0.58
N GLY A 23 10.34 0.82 0.55
CA GLY A 23 8.97 0.66 0.05
C GLY A 23 7.91 0.52 1.13
N ASP A 24 8.18 0.80 2.41
CA ASP A 24 7.20 0.54 3.49
C ASP A 24 5.89 1.32 3.33
N PHE A 25 5.97 2.54 2.81
CA PHE A 25 4.80 3.35 2.50
C PHE A 25 3.86 2.69 1.46
N LEU A 26 4.36 1.75 0.66
CA LEU A 26 3.59 0.96 -0.31
C LEU A 26 2.89 -0.27 0.31
N ASN A 27 3.15 -0.60 1.59
CA ASN A 27 2.61 -1.79 2.25
C ASN A 27 1.45 -1.50 3.21
N ILE A 28 1.03 -0.24 3.29
CA ILE A 28 0.08 0.27 4.28
C ILE A 28 -1.34 -0.30 4.12
N GLY A 29 -1.75 -0.59 2.89
CA GLY A 29 -3.05 -1.16 2.54
C GLY A 29 -4.11 -0.10 2.25
N VAL A 30 -5.05 -0.38 1.35
CA VAL A 30 -6.15 0.53 0.99
C VAL A 30 -7.51 -0.18 1.07
N GLY A 31 -8.57 0.60 1.27
CA GLY A 31 -9.95 0.12 1.38
C GLY A 31 -10.29 -0.42 2.77
N GLY A 32 -11.36 0.10 3.37
CA GLY A 32 -11.82 -0.30 4.71
C GLY A 32 -12.20 -1.78 4.79
N ARG A 33 -12.74 -2.36 3.71
CA ARG A 33 -13.02 -3.80 3.62
C ARG A 33 -11.75 -4.64 3.80
N ALA A 34 -10.72 -4.40 3.00
CA ALA A 34 -9.48 -5.16 3.04
C ALA A 34 -8.70 -4.94 4.35
N LEU A 35 -8.65 -3.68 4.82
CA LEU A 35 -7.99 -3.31 6.07
C LEU A 35 -8.72 -3.89 7.30
N GLY A 36 -10.05 -4.03 7.26
CA GLY A 36 -10.81 -4.74 8.30
C GLY A 36 -10.51 -6.24 8.38
N MET A 37 -10.00 -6.84 7.28
CA MET A 37 -9.55 -8.23 7.19
C MET A 37 -8.04 -8.39 7.42
N GLY A 38 -7.38 -7.41 8.05
CA GLY A 38 -5.94 -7.47 8.32
C GLY A 38 -5.06 -7.41 7.06
N GLY A 39 -5.62 -7.01 5.91
CA GLY A 39 -4.90 -7.02 4.63
C GLY A 39 -4.82 -8.38 3.95
N ALA A 40 -5.55 -9.40 4.43
CA ALA A 40 -5.65 -10.72 3.78
C ALA A 40 -6.61 -10.64 2.57
N PHE A 41 -6.14 -10.04 1.48
CA PHE A 41 -6.98 -9.63 0.35
C PHE A 41 -6.43 -10.02 -1.03
N THR A 42 -5.25 -10.63 -1.10
CA THR A 42 -4.58 -11.01 -2.37
C THR A 42 -5.44 -11.94 -3.22
N SER A 43 -6.14 -12.89 -2.59
CA SER A 43 -7.06 -13.82 -3.27
C SER A 43 -8.51 -13.36 -3.29
N ILE A 44 -8.89 -12.36 -2.47
CA ILE A 44 -10.27 -11.86 -2.41
C ILE A 44 -10.50 -10.76 -3.44
N ALA A 45 -9.52 -9.85 -3.61
CA ALA A 45 -9.59 -8.64 -4.42
C ALA A 45 -10.48 -8.78 -5.67
N ASN A 46 -11.59 -8.05 -5.67
CA ASN A 46 -12.64 -8.12 -6.70
C ASN A 46 -13.45 -6.81 -6.81
N ASP A 47 -12.85 -5.69 -6.41
CA ASP A 47 -13.39 -4.33 -6.55
C ASP A 47 -12.29 -3.37 -7.03
N VAL A 48 -12.60 -2.08 -7.14
CA VAL A 48 -11.65 -1.04 -7.57
C VAL A 48 -10.32 -1.03 -6.79
N THR A 49 -10.29 -1.50 -5.53
CA THR A 49 -9.04 -1.60 -4.74
C THR A 49 -8.11 -2.71 -5.21
N ALA A 50 -8.58 -3.59 -6.11
CA ALA A 50 -7.78 -4.66 -6.69
C ALA A 50 -6.54 -4.12 -7.41
N GLY A 51 -6.57 -2.89 -7.93
CA GLY A 51 -5.37 -2.24 -8.48
C GLY A 51 -4.19 -2.18 -7.49
N TYR A 52 -4.47 -2.04 -6.18
CA TYR A 52 -3.45 -2.10 -5.12
C TYR A 52 -3.16 -3.53 -4.63
N TRP A 53 -4.22 -4.33 -4.39
CA TRP A 53 -4.08 -5.63 -3.73
C TRP A 53 -3.65 -6.75 -4.67
N ASN A 54 -4.33 -6.90 -5.81
CA ASN A 54 -4.02 -7.86 -6.86
C ASN A 54 -4.69 -7.43 -8.17
N PRO A 55 -3.94 -6.90 -9.16
CA PRO A 55 -4.54 -6.34 -10.37
C PRO A 55 -5.29 -7.37 -11.21
N ALA A 56 -5.01 -8.68 -11.05
CA ALA A 56 -5.82 -9.72 -11.68
C ALA A 56 -7.29 -9.70 -11.21
N GLY A 57 -7.53 -9.26 -9.98
CA GLY A 57 -8.86 -9.11 -9.39
C GLY A 57 -9.73 -8.06 -10.08
N LEU A 58 -9.14 -7.09 -10.79
CA LEU A 58 -9.91 -6.09 -11.55
C LEU A 58 -10.75 -6.74 -12.67
N ALA A 59 -10.32 -7.90 -13.18
CA ALA A 59 -11.07 -8.64 -14.17
C ALA A 59 -12.45 -9.10 -13.67
N GLU A 60 -12.61 -9.25 -12.35
CA GLU A 60 -13.83 -9.76 -11.70
C GLU A 60 -14.83 -8.68 -11.30
N ILE A 61 -14.48 -7.39 -11.42
CA ILE A 61 -15.44 -6.31 -11.11
C ILE A 61 -16.61 -6.41 -12.08
N SER A 62 -17.82 -6.19 -11.59
CA SER A 62 -19.04 -6.29 -12.41
C SER A 62 -19.40 -4.98 -13.11
N ASN A 63 -19.00 -3.85 -12.55
CA ASN A 63 -19.38 -2.51 -12.99
C ASN A 63 -18.22 -1.54 -12.78
N SER A 64 -18.28 -0.37 -13.41
CA SER A 64 -17.34 0.71 -13.14
C SER A 64 -17.54 1.24 -11.71
N GLN A 65 -16.46 1.60 -11.02
CA GLN A 65 -16.49 1.92 -9.60
C GLN A 65 -15.56 3.09 -9.30
N ILE A 66 -15.94 3.94 -8.36
CA ILE A 66 -15.04 4.90 -7.71
C ILE A 66 -15.00 4.59 -6.22
N ILE A 67 -13.84 4.76 -5.60
CA ILE A 67 -13.68 4.66 -4.14
C ILE A 67 -12.88 5.84 -3.63
N LEU A 68 -13.28 6.30 -2.45
CA LEU A 68 -12.54 7.23 -1.61
C LEU A 68 -12.26 6.55 -0.28
N MET A 69 -11.10 6.80 0.29
CA MET A 69 -10.75 6.37 1.64
C MET A 69 -9.92 7.45 2.31
N HIS A 70 -10.21 7.65 3.59
CA HIS A 70 -9.41 8.45 4.50
C HIS A 70 -9.05 7.60 5.73
N ASP A 71 -7.80 7.66 6.15
CA ASP A 71 -7.21 6.93 7.25
C ASP A 71 -6.40 7.90 8.11
N GLU A 72 -6.89 8.15 9.32
CA GLU A 72 -6.20 8.94 10.34
C GLU A 72 -5.33 8.02 11.19
N ARG A 73 -4.01 8.12 10.98
CA ARG A 73 -3.02 7.29 11.67
C ARG A 73 -2.38 8.03 12.81
N PHE A 74 -2.02 7.25 13.82
CA PHE A 74 -1.27 7.69 14.99
C PHE A 74 -1.87 8.92 15.69
N ALA A 75 -3.15 8.80 16.07
CA ALA A 75 -3.92 9.88 16.68
C ALA A 75 -4.00 11.17 15.81
N GLY A 76 -4.04 11.00 14.49
CA GLY A 76 -4.24 12.10 13.53
C GLY A 76 -2.95 12.79 13.08
N ILE A 77 -1.77 12.28 13.47
CA ILE A 77 -0.48 12.85 13.07
C ILE A 77 -0.19 12.60 11.58
N VAL A 78 -0.59 11.41 11.07
CA VAL A 78 -0.31 11.00 9.70
C VAL A 78 -1.62 10.81 8.95
N ASN A 79 -1.75 11.51 7.83
CA ASN A 79 -2.89 11.36 6.93
C ASN A 79 -2.58 10.34 5.83
N TYR A 80 -3.52 9.43 5.59
CA TYR A 80 -3.42 8.45 4.52
C TYR A 80 -4.71 8.42 3.68
N ASP A 81 -4.61 8.93 2.47
CA ASP A 81 -5.72 9.11 1.54
C ASP A 81 -5.59 8.20 0.33
N TYR A 82 -6.71 7.67 -0.12
CA TYR A 82 -6.78 6.89 -1.34
C TYR A 82 -8.02 7.25 -2.16
N ILE A 83 -7.81 7.48 -3.45
CA ILE A 83 -8.85 7.59 -4.45
C ILE A 83 -8.54 6.64 -5.59
N ALA A 84 -9.55 5.94 -6.08
CA ALA A 84 -9.39 5.14 -7.28
C ALA A 84 -10.67 5.06 -8.09
N PHE A 85 -10.48 4.93 -9.40
CA PHE A 85 -11.53 4.73 -10.37
C PHE A 85 -11.21 3.48 -11.20
N ALA A 86 -12.14 2.53 -11.25
CA ALA A 86 -12.08 1.38 -12.12
C ALA A 86 -13.12 1.52 -13.23
N PHE A 87 -12.66 1.38 -14.46
CA PHE A 87 -13.48 1.38 -15.66
C PHE A 87 -13.60 -0.04 -16.20
N LYS A 88 -14.85 -0.50 -16.39
CA LYS A 88 -15.16 -1.81 -16.98
C LYS A 88 -15.74 -1.64 -18.39
N PRO A 89 -14.91 -1.57 -19.43
CA PRO A 89 -15.38 -1.49 -20.82
C PRO A 89 -15.92 -2.83 -21.35
N SER A 90 -15.56 -3.95 -20.71
CA SER A 90 -15.90 -5.28 -21.19
C SER A 90 -16.03 -6.27 -20.03
N ASN A 91 -16.65 -7.42 -20.29
CA ASN A 91 -16.70 -8.54 -19.36
C ASN A 91 -15.33 -9.21 -19.16
N SER A 92 -14.42 -9.10 -20.14
CA SER A 92 -13.14 -9.82 -20.12
C SER A 92 -11.95 -9.02 -19.60
N TYR A 93 -12.05 -7.69 -19.51
CA TYR A 93 -10.98 -6.84 -18.97
C TYR A 93 -11.51 -5.55 -18.34
N SER A 94 -10.73 -5.02 -17.42
CA SER A 94 -11.01 -3.79 -16.69
C SER A 94 -9.72 -3.00 -16.49
N LEU A 95 -9.85 -1.68 -16.46
CA LEU A 95 -8.76 -0.74 -16.19
C LEU A 95 -9.01 -0.04 -14.87
N ALA A 96 -7.96 0.36 -14.16
CA ALA A 96 -8.11 1.26 -13.01
C ALA A 96 -6.97 2.28 -12.93
N ILE A 97 -7.31 3.43 -12.36
CA ILE A 97 -6.35 4.46 -11.94
C ILE A 97 -6.55 4.66 -10.45
N SER A 98 -5.47 4.61 -9.69
CA SER A 98 -5.46 4.88 -8.26
C SER A 98 -4.45 5.96 -7.92
N LEU A 99 -4.74 6.73 -6.88
CA LEU A 99 -3.82 7.68 -6.27
C LEU A 99 -3.83 7.46 -4.76
N ILE A 100 -2.63 7.29 -4.20
CA ILE A 100 -2.38 7.22 -2.76
C ILE A 100 -1.59 8.47 -2.37
N ARG A 101 -1.97 9.07 -1.24
CA ARG A 101 -1.17 10.08 -0.55
C ARG A 101 -0.96 9.62 0.88
N ILE A 102 0.29 9.57 1.33
CA ILE A 102 0.62 9.56 2.75
C ILE A 102 1.41 10.81 3.08
N GLY A 103 1.16 11.43 4.22
CA GLY A 103 2.00 12.53 4.66
C GLY A 103 1.71 13.03 6.06
N VAL A 104 2.68 13.80 6.55
CA VAL A 104 2.54 14.70 7.70
C VAL A 104 2.65 16.10 7.15
N ASP A 105 1.62 16.89 7.43
CA ASP A 105 1.53 18.28 7.03
C ASP A 105 1.89 19.20 8.20
N ASP A 106 2.24 20.43 7.90
CA ASP A 106 2.47 21.50 8.88
C ASP A 106 3.48 21.15 9.99
N ILE A 107 4.60 20.53 9.62
CA ILE A 107 5.72 20.27 10.54
C ILE A 107 6.41 21.61 10.85
N PRO A 108 6.46 22.05 12.11
CA PRO A 108 7.14 23.28 12.48
C PRO A 108 8.65 23.12 12.31
N PHE A 109 9.24 24.06 11.57
CA PHE A 109 10.66 24.12 11.26
C PHE A 109 11.25 25.37 11.92
N THR A 110 12.12 25.14 12.91
CA THR A 110 12.56 26.18 13.86
C THR A 110 13.99 26.66 13.65
N GLU A 111 14.67 26.26 12.57
CA GLU A 111 16.07 26.67 12.31
C GLU A 111 16.24 28.20 12.28
N ASN A 112 15.26 28.92 11.73
CA ASN A 112 15.27 30.39 11.66
C ASN A 112 14.54 31.06 12.83
N ALA A 113 14.00 30.26 13.76
CA ALA A 113 13.19 30.74 14.87
C ALA A 113 14.01 31.04 16.13
N PHE A 114 15.29 30.68 16.13
CA PHE A 114 16.19 31.03 17.21
C PHE A 114 16.48 32.54 17.18
N PHE A 115 16.27 33.20 18.32
CA PHE A 115 16.64 34.58 18.52
C PHE A 115 17.65 34.67 19.66
N ASP A 116 18.90 34.93 19.27
CA ASP A 116 19.99 35.28 20.18
C ASP A 116 19.71 36.68 20.74
N ASN A 117 19.20 36.73 21.97
CA ASN A 117 18.72 37.97 22.59
C ASN A 117 19.86 38.89 23.02
N ASN A 118 21.06 38.36 23.25
CA ASN A 118 22.22 39.12 23.72
C ASN A 118 23.32 39.30 22.66
N GLY A 119 23.17 38.64 21.50
CA GLY A 119 24.04 38.77 20.33
C GLY A 119 25.42 38.15 20.50
N ASN A 120 25.62 37.27 21.48
CA ASN A 120 26.92 36.70 21.80
C ASN A 120 27.26 35.43 20.98
N GLY A 121 26.32 34.90 20.19
CA GLY A 121 26.47 33.69 19.39
C GLY A 121 26.57 32.39 20.20
N ILE A 122 26.26 32.43 21.50
CA ILE A 122 26.26 31.33 22.44
C ILE A 122 24.81 31.03 22.83
N PHE A 123 24.42 29.76 22.82
CA PHE A 123 23.10 29.37 23.28
C PHE A 123 22.97 29.57 24.80
N ASP A 124 22.20 30.57 25.21
CA ASP A 124 21.90 30.90 26.60
C ASP A 124 20.42 30.58 26.91
N PRO A 125 20.09 29.41 27.49
CA PRO A 125 18.69 28.99 27.68
C PRO A 125 17.85 29.92 28.58
N ASP A 126 18.50 30.70 29.45
CA ASP A 126 17.84 31.65 30.34
C ASP A 126 17.46 32.97 29.63
N VAL A 127 18.17 33.32 28.54
CA VAL A 127 18.06 34.61 27.83
C VAL A 127 17.46 34.43 26.45
N ASP A 128 17.86 33.39 25.72
CA ASP A 128 17.39 33.12 24.37
C ASP A 128 15.99 32.55 24.35
N ARG A 129 15.26 32.91 23.31
CA ARG A 129 13.88 32.47 23.10
C ARG A 129 13.71 32.04 21.66
N LEU A 130 12.84 31.06 21.46
CA LEU A 130 12.29 30.79 20.14
C LEU A 130 11.24 31.87 19.86
N ASP A 131 11.36 32.51 18.71
CA ASP A 131 10.37 33.44 18.16
C ASP A 131 9.36 32.65 17.31
N PRO A 132 8.13 32.43 17.79
CA PRO A 132 7.11 31.68 17.04
C PRO A 132 6.73 32.33 15.70
N GLU A 133 6.92 33.64 15.55
CA GLU A 133 6.61 34.35 14.30
C GLU A 133 7.58 34.00 13.16
N ARG A 134 8.72 33.40 13.50
CA ARG A 134 9.74 32.93 12.54
C ARG A 134 9.68 31.44 12.26
N PHE A 135 8.67 30.76 12.79
CA PHE A 135 8.44 29.35 12.46
C PHE A 135 8.07 29.27 10.98
N SER A 136 8.77 28.41 10.23
CA SER A 136 8.31 27.99 8.92
C SER A 136 7.67 26.61 9.02
N PHE A 137 6.83 26.27 8.07
CA PHE A 137 6.14 24.98 8.04
C PHE A 137 6.57 24.20 6.80
N VAL A 138 6.89 22.93 7.02
CA VAL A 138 7.25 21.99 5.95
C VAL A 138 6.34 20.76 6.02
N SER A 139 6.11 20.11 4.89
CA SER A 139 5.41 18.83 4.83
C SER A 139 6.35 17.74 4.34
N SER A 140 6.12 16.51 4.80
CA SER A 140 6.68 15.31 4.18
C SER A 140 5.54 14.44 3.66
N SER A 141 5.61 14.06 2.39
CA SER A 141 4.55 13.28 1.76
C SER A 141 5.08 12.36 0.67
N ASP A 142 4.52 11.15 0.60
CA ASP A 142 4.73 10.21 -0.50
C ASP A 142 3.42 10.06 -1.28
N TRP A 143 3.50 10.18 -2.59
CA TRP A 143 2.41 10.06 -3.55
C TRP A 143 2.66 8.86 -4.47
N VAL A 144 1.62 8.08 -4.73
CA VAL A 144 1.70 6.90 -5.60
C VAL A 144 0.52 6.89 -6.55
N GLY A 145 0.80 7.08 -7.84
CA GLY A 145 -0.14 6.81 -8.91
C GLY A 145 -0.01 5.36 -9.37
N ILE A 146 -1.12 4.64 -9.50
CA ILE A 146 -1.13 3.25 -10.00
C ILE A 146 -2.07 3.16 -11.19
N PHE A 147 -1.54 2.73 -12.32
CA PHE A 147 -2.32 2.36 -13.50
C PHE A 147 -2.39 0.85 -13.57
N SER A 148 -3.60 0.30 -13.61
CA SER A 148 -3.84 -1.14 -13.49
C SER A 148 -4.65 -1.67 -14.66
N LEU A 149 -4.30 -2.86 -15.13
CA LEU A 149 -5.09 -3.65 -16.08
C LEU A 149 -5.31 -5.04 -15.49
N GLY A 150 -6.55 -5.49 -15.49
CA GLY A 150 -6.92 -6.88 -15.19
C GLY A 150 -7.66 -7.51 -16.36
N LYS A 151 -7.36 -8.76 -16.67
CA LYS A 151 -7.96 -9.52 -17.78
C LYS A 151 -8.25 -10.97 -17.38
N ILE A 152 -9.41 -11.47 -17.77
CA ILE A 152 -9.73 -12.90 -17.75
C ILE A 152 -8.98 -13.58 -18.91
N SER A 153 -8.05 -14.48 -18.59
CA SER A 153 -7.24 -15.20 -19.58
C SER A 153 -7.87 -16.52 -20.01
N ASP A 154 -8.38 -17.26 -19.03
CA ASP A 154 -9.17 -18.49 -19.20
C ASP A 154 -10.30 -18.38 -18.16
N GLY A 155 -11.48 -18.97 -18.37
CA GLY A 155 -12.69 -18.65 -17.58
C GLY A 155 -12.57 -18.73 -16.05
N LYS A 156 -11.49 -19.33 -15.54
CA LYS A 156 -11.12 -19.41 -14.12
C LYS A 156 -9.84 -18.65 -13.75
N LEU A 157 -9.01 -18.30 -14.73
CA LEU A 157 -7.71 -17.64 -14.57
C LEU A 157 -7.79 -16.18 -15.01
N SER A 158 -7.49 -15.29 -14.07
CA SER A 158 -7.32 -13.87 -14.31
C SER A 158 -5.85 -13.49 -14.14
N ILE A 159 -5.39 -12.58 -14.99
CA ILE A 159 -4.05 -11.98 -14.93
C ILE A 159 -4.19 -10.46 -14.88
N GLY A 160 -3.21 -9.79 -14.31
CA GLY A 160 -3.19 -8.33 -14.30
C GLY A 160 -1.81 -7.76 -14.06
N GLY A 161 -1.66 -6.48 -14.32
CA GLY A 161 -0.41 -5.77 -14.12
C GLY A 161 -0.63 -4.32 -13.75
N ASN A 162 0.38 -3.76 -13.07
CA ASN A 162 0.42 -2.37 -12.66
C ASN A 162 1.64 -1.66 -13.22
N VAL A 163 1.46 -0.37 -13.52
CA VAL A 163 2.54 0.63 -13.57
C VAL A 163 2.35 1.58 -12.40
N LYS A 164 3.35 1.71 -11.54
CA LYS A 164 3.38 2.61 -10.39
C LYS A 164 4.28 3.80 -10.68
N LEU A 165 3.78 5.00 -10.44
CA LEU A 165 4.55 6.24 -10.43
C LEU A 165 4.63 6.74 -9.00
N ILE A 166 5.84 6.92 -8.49
CA ILE A 166 6.11 7.32 -7.12
C ILE A 166 6.69 8.72 -7.14
N TYR A 167 6.14 9.61 -6.32
CA TYR A 167 6.71 10.92 -6.02
C TYR A 167 6.83 11.08 -4.52
N ARG A 168 8.05 11.30 -4.03
CA ARG A 168 8.36 11.46 -2.61
C ARG A 168 8.84 12.88 -2.37
N LYS A 169 8.41 13.48 -1.26
CA LYS A 169 8.89 14.78 -0.79
C LYS A 169 9.25 14.69 0.68
N ILE A 170 10.49 15.03 0.99
CA ILE A 170 11.00 15.15 2.36
C ILE A 170 11.68 16.52 2.45
N GLU A 171 11.10 17.42 3.23
CA GLU A 171 11.57 18.82 3.36
C GLU A 171 11.70 19.49 1.97
N LYS A 172 12.94 19.78 1.54
CA LYS A 172 13.27 20.43 0.25
C LYS A 172 13.61 19.43 -0.86
N ASN A 173 13.81 18.16 -0.51
CA ASN A 173 14.24 17.13 -1.45
C ASN A 173 13.05 16.33 -1.97
N ASN A 174 13.20 15.83 -3.20
CA ASN A 174 12.20 14.99 -3.82
C ASN A 174 12.82 13.78 -4.53
N GLY A 175 12.02 12.73 -4.63
CA GLY A 175 12.38 11.49 -5.32
C GLY A 175 11.29 11.06 -6.28
N ILE A 176 11.66 10.59 -7.46
CA ILE A 176 10.74 10.05 -8.47
C ILE A 176 11.07 8.58 -8.69
N GLY A 177 10.05 7.74 -8.77
CA GLY A 177 10.24 6.32 -9.06
C GLY A 177 9.19 5.73 -9.98
N ILE A 178 9.57 4.63 -10.63
CA ILE A 178 8.69 3.83 -11.48
C ILE A 178 8.79 2.36 -11.09
N GLY A 179 7.64 1.73 -10.89
CA GLY A 179 7.55 0.34 -10.46
C GLY A 179 6.54 -0.44 -11.28
N PHE A 180 6.68 -1.76 -11.28
CA PHE A 180 5.77 -2.67 -11.99
C PHE A 180 5.35 -3.80 -11.07
N ASP A 181 4.07 -4.13 -11.08
CA ASP A 181 3.55 -5.31 -10.39
C ASP A 181 2.89 -6.25 -11.39
N PHE A 182 2.88 -7.54 -11.07
CA PHE A 182 2.19 -8.56 -11.85
C PHE A 182 1.34 -9.43 -10.91
N GLY A 183 0.08 -9.62 -11.26
CA GLY A 183 -0.90 -10.36 -10.49
C GLY A 183 -1.50 -11.52 -11.27
N VAL A 184 -1.80 -12.60 -10.57
CA VAL A 184 -2.57 -13.74 -11.05
C VAL A 184 -3.61 -14.10 -10.00
N LYS A 185 -4.78 -14.54 -10.47
CA LYS A 185 -5.86 -15.02 -9.61
C LYS A 185 -6.56 -16.19 -10.29
N TYR A 186 -6.77 -17.28 -9.55
CA TYR A 186 -7.44 -18.48 -10.04
C TYR A 186 -8.64 -18.81 -9.16
N LYS A 187 -9.83 -18.95 -9.75
CA LYS A 187 -11.08 -19.20 -9.05
C LYS A 187 -11.65 -20.58 -9.41
N ILE A 188 -11.90 -21.41 -8.40
CA ILE A 188 -12.49 -22.75 -8.55
C ILE A 188 -13.71 -22.84 -7.63
N SER A 189 -14.91 -22.72 -8.20
CA SER A 189 -16.16 -22.69 -7.41
C SER A 189 -16.08 -21.61 -6.33
N ASN A 190 -16.11 -21.99 -5.06
CA ASN A 190 -16.06 -21.08 -3.92
C ASN A 190 -14.63 -20.85 -3.40
N PHE A 191 -13.61 -21.45 -4.00
CA PHE A 191 -12.21 -21.22 -3.65
C PHE A 191 -11.56 -20.22 -4.59
N ALA A 192 -10.68 -19.38 -4.05
CA ALA A 192 -9.80 -18.53 -4.83
C ALA A 192 -8.36 -18.62 -4.31
N ILE A 193 -7.42 -18.63 -5.24
CA ILE A 193 -5.99 -18.51 -4.97
C ILE A 193 -5.48 -17.30 -5.74
N GLY A 194 -4.66 -16.47 -5.11
CA GLY A 194 -4.06 -15.28 -5.71
C GLY A 194 -2.55 -15.26 -5.51
N ALA A 195 -1.83 -14.66 -6.44
CA ALA A 195 -0.41 -14.35 -6.29
C ALA A 195 -0.11 -13.00 -6.94
N VAL A 196 0.74 -12.20 -6.31
CA VAL A 196 1.17 -10.89 -6.80
C VAL A 196 2.66 -10.73 -6.55
N LEU A 197 3.41 -10.51 -7.63
CA LEU A 197 4.79 -10.05 -7.59
C LEU A 197 4.78 -8.52 -7.64
N LYS A 198 5.06 -7.88 -6.51
CA LYS A 198 5.18 -6.42 -6.42
C LYS A 198 6.62 -6.00 -6.70
N ASP A 199 6.78 -4.83 -7.32
CA ASP A 199 8.07 -4.22 -7.64
C ASP A 199 8.97 -5.18 -8.43
N ALA A 200 8.39 -5.88 -9.42
CA ALA A 200 8.99 -6.99 -10.17
C ALA A 200 10.35 -6.65 -10.81
N THR A 201 10.57 -5.38 -11.16
CA THR A 201 11.80 -4.90 -11.79
C THR A 201 12.77 -4.22 -10.81
N SER A 202 12.51 -4.30 -9.50
CA SER A 202 13.12 -3.46 -8.46
C SER A 202 12.87 -1.98 -8.70
N THR A 203 11.91 -1.41 -8.00
CA THR A 203 11.51 -0.01 -8.20
C THR A 203 12.64 0.92 -7.78
N LEU A 204 13.16 1.68 -8.74
CA LEU A 204 14.14 2.73 -8.50
C LEU A 204 13.43 4.01 -8.09
N VAL A 205 13.88 4.62 -6.99
CA VAL A 205 13.53 5.98 -6.57
C VAL A 205 14.78 6.83 -6.67
N ALA A 206 14.80 7.74 -7.65
CA ALA A 206 15.90 8.66 -7.90
C ALA A 206 15.61 10.00 -7.24
N TRP A 207 16.50 10.41 -6.33
CA TRP A 207 16.38 11.67 -5.59
C TRP A 207 17.12 12.80 -6.30
N ASN A 208 16.59 14.02 -6.18
CA ASN A 208 17.24 15.25 -6.67
C ASN A 208 18.61 15.53 -6.02
N THR A 209 18.93 14.85 -4.91
CA THR A 209 20.25 14.88 -4.24
C THR A 209 21.31 14.03 -4.95
N GLY A 210 20.94 13.27 -5.98
CA GLY A 210 21.80 12.29 -6.65
C GLY A 210 21.80 10.91 -5.99
N ARG A 211 21.09 10.74 -4.86
CA ARG A 211 20.90 9.44 -4.20
C ARG A 211 19.88 8.60 -4.95
N ASN A 212 20.18 7.32 -5.12
CA ASN A 212 19.27 6.33 -5.69
C ASN A 212 18.91 5.27 -4.64
N GLU A 213 17.63 4.95 -4.53
CA GLU A 213 17.13 3.90 -3.64
C GLU A 213 16.40 2.83 -4.46
N LEU A 214 16.65 1.56 -4.14
CA LEU A 214 15.96 0.44 -4.75
C LEU A 214 15.02 -0.20 -3.74
N ILE A 215 13.76 -0.34 -4.14
CA ILE A 215 12.75 -1.14 -3.45
C ILE A 215 12.88 -2.57 -3.98
N ALA A 216 13.11 -3.51 -3.07
CA ALA A 216 13.21 -4.93 -3.42
C ALA A 216 11.84 -5.50 -3.82
N PRO A 217 11.80 -6.47 -4.75
CA PRO A 217 10.57 -7.19 -5.05
C PRO A 217 9.96 -7.86 -3.81
N SER A 218 8.66 -8.13 -3.86
CA SER A 218 7.98 -8.99 -2.88
C SER A 218 6.92 -9.85 -3.54
N LEU A 219 6.68 -11.04 -2.99
CA LEU A 219 5.68 -11.97 -3.47
C LEU A 219 4.60 -12.15 -2.40
N SER A 220 3.38 -11.71 -2.70
CA SER A 220 2.20 -11.98 -1.88
C SER A 220 1.43 -13.13 -2.52
N THR A 221 1.11 -14.16 -1.75
CA THR A 221 0.20 -15.25 -2.17
C THR A 221 -0.97 -15.32 -1.20
N GLY A 222 -2.15 -15.69 -1.68
CA GLY A 222 -3.34 -15.74 -0.86
C GLY A 222 -4.24 -16.91 -1.21
N ILE A 223 -4.97 -17.40 -0.22
CA ILE A 223 -6.06 -18.35 -0.40
C ILE A 223 -7.29 -17.89 0.38
N SER A 224 -8.46 -18.06 -0.24
CA SER A 224 -9.75 -17.77 0.39
C SER A 224 -10.80 -18.78 -0.05
N ARG A 225 -11.84 -18.90 0.77
CA ARG A 225 -13.00 -19.73 0.44
C ARG A 225 -14.29 -19.08 0.91
N GLU A 226 -15.31 -19.11 0.08
CA GLU A 226 -16.65 -18.65 0.44
C GLU A 226 -17.52 -19.83 0.94
N PHE A 227 -18.16 -19.63 2.08
CA PHE A 227 -19.13 -20.55 2.67
C PHE A 227 -20.48 -19.87 2.79
N GLN A 228 -21.54 -20.52 2.31
CA GLN A 228 -22.90 -20.10 2.60
C GLN A 228 -23.25 -20.60 4.01
N ILE A 229 -23.49 -19.68 4.95
CA ILE A 229 -23.83 -20.02 6.34
C ILE A 229 -25.07 -19.22 6.76
N LEU A 230 -26.15 -19.94 7.07
CA LEU A 230 -27.45 -19.38 7.44
C LEU A 230 -27.94 -18.38 6.38
N TRP A 231 -28.12 -17.11 6.76
CA TRP A 231 -28.59 -16.02 5.91
C TRP A 231 -27.45 -15.15 5.37
N GLY A 232 -26.22 -15.66 5.35
CA GLY A 232 -25.05 -14.89 4.95
C GLY A 232 -23.95 -15.71 4.29
N LYS A 233 -22.86 -15.01 3.98
CA LYS A 233 -21.63 -15.57 3.39
C LYS A 233 -20.49 -15.35 4.36
N PHE A 234 -19.75 -16.42 4.67
CA PHE A 234 -18.54 -16.38 5.47
C PHE A 234 -17.32 -16.63 4.57
N THR A 235 -16.33 -15.75 4.63
CA THR A 235 -15.15 -15.78 3.76
C THR A 235 -13.88 -15.61 4.59
N PRO A 236 -13.25 -16.71 5.06
CA PRO A 236 -11.89 -16.66 5.59
C PRO A 236 -10.85 -16.53 4.48
N ALA A 237 -9.74 -15.87 4.79
CA ALA A 237 -8.58 -15.73 3.94
C ALA A 237 -7.28 -15.72 4.75
N ILE A 238 -6.22 -16.19 4.11
CA ILE A 238 -4.85 -16.07 4.59
C ILE A 238 -3.96 -15.69 3.42
N ASP A 239 -3.09 -14.71 3.66
CA ASP A 239 -2.05 -14.31 2.74
C ASP A 239 -0.66 -14.55 3.37
N LEU A 240 0.28 -15.04 2.56
CA LEU A 240 1.70 -15.17 2.86
C LEU A 240 2.46 -14.11 2.05
N ILE A 241 3.30 -13.34 2.71
CA ILE A 241 4.08 -12.26 2.11
C ILE A 241 5.56 -12.60 2.25
N LEU A 242 6.23 -12.78 1.12
CA LEU A 242 7.67 -13.03 1.04
C LEU A 242 8.38 -11.75 0.59
N ARG A 243 9.37 -11.28 1.35
CA ARG A 243 10.16 -10.07 1.04
C ARG A 243 11.64 -10.40 0.94
N PHE A 244 12.32 -9.83 -0.05
CA PHE A 244 13.72 -10.12 -0.38
C PHE A 244 14.72 -9.06 0.13
N GLU A 245 14.36 -8.32 1.18
CA GLU A 245 15.19 -7.23 1.76
C GLU A 245 15.82 -7.59 3.11
N GLY A 246 15.59 -8.81 3.62
CA GLY A 246 16.25 -9.33 4.83
C GLY A 246 15.77 -8.69 6.14
N ARG A 247 14.46 -8.73 6.40
CA ARG A 247 13.83 -8.27 7.67
C ARG A 247 13.99 -9.32 8.78
N LYS A 248 15.12 -9.32 9.48
CA LYS A 248 15.42 -10.34 10.52
C LYS A 248 14.57 -10.25 11.79
N ARG A 249 14.31 -9.03 12.28
CA ARG A 249 13.77 -8.81 13.63
C ARG A 249 12.31 -8.38 13.65
N THR A 250 11.81 -7.88 12.51
CA THR A 250 10.48 -7.31 12.37
C THR A 250 9.50 -8.29 11.72
N ALA A 251 9.99 -9.23 10.91
CA ALA A 251 9.14 -10.22 10.28
C ALA A 251 8.75 -11.37 11.23
N PHE A 252 7.67 -12.09 10.90
CA PHE A 252 7.30 -13.34 11.57
C PHE A 252 8.41 -14.38 11.48
N LEU A 253 8.95 -14.59 10.27
CA LEU A 253 10.11 -15.44 10.02
C LEU A 253 11.12 -14.66 9.18
N GLY A 254 12.31 -14.38 9.71
CA GLY A 254 13.28 -13.49 9.05
C GLY A 254 14.69 -14.08 8.96
N THR A 255 15.27 -14.07 7.77
CA THR A 255 16.68 -14.37 7.51
C THR A 255 17.43 -13.12 7.02
N ASN A 256 18.71 -13.28 6.62
CA ASN A 256 19.50 -12.20 6.01
C ASN A 256 18.97 -11.71 4.66
N PHE A 257 18.23 -12.54 3.93
CA PHE A 257 17.87 -12.31 2.53
C PHE A 257 16.38 -12.46 2.25
N LEU A 258 15.67 -13.23 3.08
CA LEU A 258 14.25 -13.54 2.92
C LEU A 258 13.54 -13.33 4.25
N SER A 259 12.38 -12.68 4.21
CA SER A 259 11.42 -12.71 5.31
C SER A 259 10.06 -13.20 4.83
N ALA A 260 9.32 -13.82 5.73
CA ALA A 260 7.96 -14.29 5.53
C ALA A 260 7.05 -13.75 6.63
N ASP A 261 5.94 -13.16 6.20
CA ASP A 261 4.90 -12.55 7.03
C ASP A 261 3.52 -13.06 6.62
N PHE A 262 2.54 -12.93 7.51
CA PHE A 262 1.18 -13.42 7.25
C PHE A 262 0.13 -12.34 7.53
N ASN A 263 -0.86 -12.25 6.66
CA ASN A 263 -2.13 -11.61 6.98
C ASN A 263 -3.20 -12.69 7.09
N ILE A 264 -4.06 -12.61 8.10
CA ILE A 264 -5.19 -13.53 8.28
C ILE A 264 -6.46 -12.68 8.42
N GLY A 265 -7.53 -13.05 7.74
CA GLY A 265 -8.77 -12.29 7.75
C GLY A 265 -10.00 -13.16 7.62
N ALA A 266 -11.12 -12.66 8.12
CA ALA A 266 -12.43 -13.26 7.91
C ALA A 266 -13.50 -12.19 7.75
N GLU A 267 -14.42 -12.41 6.80
CA GLU A 267 -15.60 -11.57 6.56
C GLU A 267 -16.86 -12.42 6.71
N TYR A 268 -17.85 -11.93 7.46
CA TYR A 268 -19.21 -12.44 7.42
C TYR A 268 -20.14 -11.37 6.90
N THR A 269 -20.83 -11.64 5.79
CA THR A 269 -21.79 -10.72 5.19
C THR A 269 -23.21 -11.28 5.30
N PHE A 270 -24.04 -10.64 6.14
CA PHE A 270 -25.44 -10.97 6.34
C PHE A 270 -26.30 -10.37 5.23
N LYS A 271 -27.05 -11.24 4.52
CA LYS A 271 -27.97 -10.88 3.42
C LYS A 271 -27.38 -9.97 2.34
N GLU A 272 -26.05 -10.01 2.15
CA GLU A 272 -25.33 -9.12 1.23
C GLU A 272 -25.45 -7.62 1.54
N ILE A 273 -25.84 -7.25 2.77
CA ILE A 273 -26.06 -5.86 3.19
C ILE A 273 -25.07 -5.46 4.28
N ILE A 274 -24.95 -6.25 5.35
CA ILE A 274 -24.13 -5.89 6.51
C ILE A 274 -22.96 -6.86 6.60
N SER A 275 -21.74 -6.33 6.64
CA SER A 275 -20.52 -7.11 6.79
C SER A 275 -19.87 -6.84 8.13
N ILE A 276 -19.40 -7.89 8.79
CA ILE A 276 -18.50 -7.80 9.95
C ILE A 276 -17.21 -8.51 9.60
N ARG A 277 -16.08 -7.92 9.97
CA ARG A 277 -14.74 -8.35 9.57
C ARG A 277 -13.80 -8.34 10.76
N THR A 278 -12.86 -9.26 10.74
CA THR A 278 -11.75 -9.29 11.68
C THR A 278 -10.50 -9.77 10.96
N GLY A 279 -9.33 -9.40 11.48
CA GLY A 279 -8.07 -9.85 10.92
C GLY A 279 -6.86 -9.62 11.83
N LEU A 280 -5.75 -10.18 11.39
CA LEU A 280 -4.41 -10.04 11.97
C LEU A 280 -3.47 -9.62 10.84
N THR A 281 -2.75 -8.53 11.02
CA THR A 281 -1.81 -8.00 10.02
C THR A 281 -0.43 -8.67 10.12
N GLU A 282 0.41 -8.44 9.11
CA GLU A 282 1.83 -8.82 9.08
C GLU A 282 2.62 -8.26 10.28
N ASN A 283 2.15 -7.17 10.88
CA ASN A 283 2.73 -6.55 12.07
C ASN A 283 2.13 -7.06 13.39
N LYS A 284 1.33 -8.14 13.36
CA LYS A 284 0.64 -8.74 14.52
C LYS A 284 -0.41 -7.82 15.15
N GLU A 285 -0.94 -6.88 14.37
CA GLU A 285 -2.00 -5.98 14.84
C GLU A 285 -3.36 -6.60 14.57
N PHE A 286 -4.26 -6.48 15.56
CA PHE A 286 -5.63 -6.91 15.40
C PHE A 286 -6.46 -5.84 14.70
N THR A 287 -7.28 -6.27 13.74
CA THR A 287 -8.20 -5.40 13.00
C THR A 287 -9.65 -5.82 13.18
N LEU A 288 -10.53 -4.84 13.18
CA LEU A 288 -11.98 -5.00 13.10
C LEU A 288 -12.50 -4.17 11.93
N GLY A 289 -13.56 -4.63 11.30
CA GLY A 289 -14.25 -3.84 10.28
C GLY A 289 -15.74 -4.11 10.23
N THR A 290 -16.47 -3.11 9.77
CA THR A 290 -17.89 -3.23 9.44
C THR A 290 -18.13 -2.64 8.06
N GLY A 291 -19.11 -3.18 7.36
CA GLY A 291 -19.50 -2.71 6.03
C GLY A 291 -21.01 -2.62 5.91
N LEU A 292 -21.48 -1.60 5.21
CA LEU A 292 -22.87 -1.43 4.84
C LEU A 292 -22.94 -1.26 3.32
N LYS A 293 -23.57 -2.24 2.66
CA LYS A 293 -23.87 -2.22 1.24
C LYS A 293 -25.30 -1.74 1.02
N LEU A 294 -25.40 -0.58 0.37
CA LEU A 294 -26.62 -0.02 -0.17
C LEU A 294 -26.67 -0.28 -1.68
N ASN A 295 -27.68 0.22 -2.38
CA ASN A 295 -27.87 -0.05 -3.82
C ASN A 295 -26.61 0.20 -4.67
N ARG A 296 -26.08 1.43 -4.63
CA ARG A 296 -24.88 1.83 -5.39
C ARG A 296 -23.71 2.26 -4.50
N LEU A 297 -23.90 2.24 -3.18
CA LEU A 297 -22.96 2.80 -2.22
C LEU A 297 -22.57 1.72 -1.22
N ASP A 298 -21.27 1.45 -1.10
CA ASP A 298 -20.71 0.61 -0.07
C ASP A 298 -19.91 1.51 0.88
N ILE A 299 -20.25 1.48 2.16
CA ILE A 299 -19.55 2.22 3.21
C ILE A 299 -18.86 1.19 4.09
N ASP A 300 -17.54 1.26 4.17
CA ASP A 300 -16.73 0.41 5.04
C ASP A 300 -15.99 1.25 6.07
N TYR A 301 -16.01 0.77 7.30
CA TYR A 301 -15.20 1.30 8.39
C TYR A 301 -14.28 0.19 8.89
N SER A 302 -13.02 0.53 9.17
CA SER A 302 -12.07 -0.38 9.82
C SER A 302 -11.30 0.31 10.92
N PHE A 303 -10.92 -0.51 11.90
CA PHE A 303 -10.17 -0.12 13.07
C PHE A 303 -8.97 -1.06 13.19
N ALA A 304 -7.79 -0.50 13.48
CA ALA A 304 -6.62 -1.28 13.88
C ALA A 304 -6.10 -0.76 15.22
N LYS A 305 -5.77 -1.71 16.09
CA LYS A 305 -5.09 -1.42 17.35
C LYS A 305 -3.60 -1.64 17.18
N PHE A 306 -2.83 -0.56 17.21
CA PHE A 306 -1.37 -0.61 17.30
C PHE A 306 -0.95 -0.76 18.76
N ASN A 307 0.31 -1.14 18.99
CA ASN A 307 0.87 -1.20 20.34
C ASN A 307 0.82 0.19 21.00
N SER A 308 0.86 0.23 22.34
CA SER A 308 0.41 1.37 23.17
C SER A 308 1.02 2.75 22.86
N GLU A 309 2.15 2.81 22.16
CA GLU A 309 2.87 4.06 21.86
C GLU A 309 2.38 4.79 20.61
N LEU A 310 1.78 4.07 19.65
CA LEU A 310 1.41 4.64 18.35
C LEU A 310 -0.06 5.08 18.27
N GLY A 311 -0.88 4.79 19.29
CA GLY A 311 -2.31 5.12 19.25
C GLY A 311 -3.12 4.26 18.27
N ASN A 312 -4.44 4.42 18.28
CA ASN A 312 -5.32 3.66 17.40
C ASN A 312 -5.43 4.28 16.00
N THR A 313 -5.91 3.50 15.04
CA THR A 313 -6.15 3.97 13.68
C THR A 313 -7.59 3.69 13.25
N HIS A 314 -8.20 4.72 12.67
CA HIS A 314 -9.58 4.72 12.21
C HIS A 314 -9.61 5.01 10.71
N ARG A 315 -10.34 4.20 9.96
CA ARG A 315 -10.36 4.29 8.50
C ARG A 315 -11.77 4.18 8.00
N ILE A 316 -12.14 5.08 7.10
CA ILE A 316 -13.42 5.06 6.40
C ILE A 316 -13.17 4.99 4.91
N SER A 317 -13.92 4.16 4.21
CA SER A 317 -13.95 4.15 2.75
C SER A 317 -15.37 4.09 2.23
N VAL A 318 -15.60 4.82 1.13
CA VAL A 318 -16.88 4.89 0.45
C VAL A 318 -16.65 4.52 -1.00
N LYS A 319 -17.30 3.46 -1.45
CA LYS A 319 -17.25 3.00 -2.84
C LYS A 319 -18.60 3.21 -3.51
N PHE A 320 -18.59 3.85 -4.67
CA PHE A 320 -19.77 4.06 -5.50
C PHE A 320 -19.67 3.24 -6.78
N THR A 321 -20.74 2.52 -7.10
CA THR A 321 -20.86 1.70 -8.32
C THR A 321 -21.66 2.44 -9.39
N ILE A 322 -21.06 2.59 -10.57
CA ILE A 322 -21.63 3.24 -11.75
C ILE A 322 -22.25 2.16 -12.64
N ILE A 323 -23.54 2.31 -12.94
CA ILE A 323 -24.33 1.41 -13.80
C ILE A 323 -24.37 2.00 -15.21
#